data_AF-A0A7W1QVQ9-F1
#
_entry.id   AF-A0A7W1QVQ9-F1
#
_cell.length_a   1.000
_cell.length_b   1.000
_cell.length_c   1.000
_cell.angle_alpha   90.00
_cell.angle_beta   90.00
_cell.angle_gamma   90.00
#
_symmetry.space_group_name_H-M   'P 1'
#
loop_
_entity.id
_entity.type
_entity.pdbx_description
1 polymer ?
#
loop_
_entity_poly.entity_id
_entity_poly.type
_entity_poly.pdbx_seq_one_letter_code
_entity_poly.pdbx_strand_id
1 'polypeptide(L)'
;MSDQLAVALLTQIRDELRAIHTTLAARRPAASVDDDSAADLLRAIAATTRGLTFTVSELLEHAEIVADRAADQRLHDAIVAACGAVNGRRLGKLLGRLEGRELDGLRVVRVGVGRDGIAWRVVAGLRV
;
A
#
# COMPACT_ATOMS: atom_id res chain seq x y z
N MET A 1 7.00 47.73 -19.54
CA MET A 1 7.67 46.63 -20.28
C MET A 1 8.15 45.51 -19.35
N SER A 2 8.84 45.81 -18.24
CA SER A 2 9.32 44.79 -17.27
C SER A 2 8.20 43.93 -16.64
N ASP A 3 7.07 44.54 -16.26
CA ASP A 3 5.95 43.79 -15.65
C ASP A 3 5.23 42.86 -16.61
N GLN A 4 5.10 43.23 -17.89
CA GLN A 4 4.48 42.36 -18.89
C GLN A 4 5.34 41.13 -19.19
N LEU A 5 6.66 41.29 -19.16
CA LEU A 5 7.60 40.17 -19.25
C LEU A 5 7.52 39.25 -18.03
N ALA A 6 7.41 39.81 -16.83
CA ALA A 6 7.24 39.03 -15.61
C ALA A 6 5.92 38.24 -15.60
N VAL A 7 4.81 38.86 -16.02
CA VAL A 7 3.50 38.19 -16.13
C VAL A 7 3.50 37.09 -17.18
N ALA A 8 4.15 37.32 -18.34
CA ALA A 8 4.29 36.32 -19.39
C ALA A 8 5.11 35.11 -18.90
N LEU A 9 6.23 35.35 -18.21
CA LEU A 9 7.08 34.30 -17.66
C LEU A 9 6.35 33.47 -16.59
N LEU A 10 5.61 34.13 -15.68
CA LEU A 10 4.83 33.44 -14.64
C LEU A 10 3.70 32.60 -15.24
N THR A 11 3.06 33.11 -16.30
CA THR A 11 2.02 32.37 -17.03
C THR A 11 2.61 31.12 -17.68
N GLN A 12 3.76 31.26 -18.33
CA GLN A 12 4.48 30.14 -18.95
C GLN A 12 4.89 29.09 -17.91
N ILE A 13 5.51 29.51 -16.79
CA ILE A 13 5.91 28.59 -15.71
C ILE A 13 4.70 27.86 -15.13
N ARG A 14 3.57 28.56 -14.92
CA ARG A 14 2.34 27.93 -14.42
C ARG A 14 1.81 26.87 -15.39
N ASP A 15 1.85 27.16 -16.67
CA ASP A 15 1.33 26.25 -17.70
C ASP A 15 2.26 25.04 -17.89
N GLU A 16 3.59 25.23 -17.80
CA GLU A 16 4.57 24.15 -17.76
C GLU A 16 4.40 23.27 -16.52
N LEU A 17 4.21 23.86 -15.33
CA LEU A 17 3.92 23.11 -14.11
C LEU A 17 2.63 22.29 -14.23
N ARG A 18 1.59 22.85 -14.87
CA ARG A 18 0.33 22.14 -15.11
C ARG A 18 0.51 20.99 -16.09
N ALA A 19 1.32 21.16 -17.13
CA ALA A 19 1.65 20.13 -18.12
C ALA A 19 2.48 18.99 -17.49
N ILE A 20 3.45 19.32 -16.64
CA ILE A 20 4.21 18.34 -15.87
C ILE A 20 3.28 17.59 -14.92
N HIS A 21 2.39 18.29 -14.20
CA HIS A 21 1.46 17.68 -13.27
C HIS A 21 0.48 16.73 -13.97
N THR A 22 -0.06 17.10 -15.13
CA THR A 22 -0.92 16.23 -15.94
C THR A 22 -0.17 15.04 -16.52
N THR A 23 1.07 15.23 -16.97
CA THR A 23 1.91 14.13 -17.46
C THR A 23 2.27 13.15 -16.36
N LEU A 24 2.58 13.64 -15.15
CA LEU A 24 2.81 12.80 -13.98
C LEU A 24 1.54 12.09 -13.53
N ALA A 25 0.38 12.76 -13.56
CA ALA A 25 -0.91 12.15 -13.26
C ALA A 25 -1.29 11.05 -14.28
N ALA A 26 -1.00 11.26 -15.56
CA ALA A 26 -1.26 10.30 -16.63
C ALA A 26 -0.26 9.12 -16.64
N ARG A 27 0.98 9.34 -16.17
CA ARG A 27 1.99 8.28 -15.97
C ARG A 27 1.86 7.55 -14.64
N ARG A 28 1.03 8.03 -13.72
CA ARG A 28 0.74 7.34 -12.47
C ARG A 28 0.00 6.06 -12.81
N PRO A 29 0.56 4.86 -12.54
CA PRO A 29 -0.20 3.63 -12.72
C PRO A 29 -1.46 3.73 -11.85
N ALA A 30 -2.60 3.32 -12.41
CA ALA A 30 -3.94 3.40 -11.82
C ALA A 30 -3.90 3.29 -10.28
N ALA A 31 -4.11 4.42 -9.60
CA ALA A 31 -4.07 4.57 -8.14
C ALA A 31 -3.02 3.66 -7.48
N SER A 32 -1.74 4.07 -7.58
CA SER A 32 -0.70 3.56 -6.68
C SER A 32 -1.27 3.63 -5.27
N VAL A 33 -1.47 2.47 -4.62
CA VAL A 33 -1.71 2.47 -3.18
C VAL A 33 -0.58 3.29 -2.58
N ASP A 34 -0.95 4.25 -1.77
CA ASP A 34 -0.03 5.11 -1.06
C ASP A 34 1.01 4.23 -0.35
N ASP A 35 2.29 4.43 -0.66
CA ASP A 35 3.37 3.52 -0.20
C ASP A 35 3.46 3.55 1.33
N ASP A 36 3.10 4.67 1.97
CA ASP A 36 3.00 4.79 3.43
C ASP A 36 1.89 3.89 3.98
N SER A 37 0.68 3.96 3.40
CA SER A 37 -0.44 3.06 3.74
C SER A 37 -0.11 1.58 3.50
N ALA A 38 0.66 1.27 2.45
CA ALA A 38 1.13 -0.10 2.19
C ALA A 38 2.18 -0.55 3.21
N ALA A 39 3.10 0.32 3.60
CA ALA A 39 4.10 0.03 4.63
C ALA A 39 3.44 -0.20 6.00
N ASP A 40 2.47 0.64 6.38
CA ASP A 40 1.66 0.49 7.59
C ASP A 40 0.92 -0.85 7.61
N LEU A 41 0.33 -1.25 6.47
CA LEU A 41 -0.29 -2.56 6.32
C LEU A 41 0.70 -3.70 6.56
N LEU A 42 1.90 -3.66 5.96
CA LEU A 42 2.90 -4.70 6.16
C LEU A 42 3.39 -4.77 7.62
N ARG A 43 3.56 -3.62 8.29
CA ARG A 43 3.90 -3.57 9.72
C ARG A 43 2.80 -4.20 10.59
N ALA A 44 1.53 -3.87 10.32
CA ALA A 44 0.41 -4.43 11.06
C ALA A 44 0.32 -5.95 10.86
N ILE A 45 0.43 -6.42 9.62
CA ILE A 45 0.45 -7.86 9.31
C ILE A 45 1.61 -8.56 10.03
N ALA A 46 2.82 -8.00 9.97
CA ALA A 46 4.00 -8.57 10.63
C ALA A 46 3.80 -8.66 12.15
N ALA A 47 3.19 -7.65 12.77
CA ALA A 47 2.90 -7.64 14.20
C ALA A 47 1.85 -8.69 14.59
N THR A 48 0.77 -8.81 13.82
CA THR A 48 -0.30 -9.79 14.10
C THR A 48 0.15 -11.23 13.84
N THR A 49 0.80 -11.48 12.70
CA THR A 49 1.22 -12.83 12.29
C THR A 49 2.55 -13.26 12.91
N ARG A 50 3.31 -12.32 13.50
CA ARG A 50 4.65 -12.55 14.05
C ARG A 50 5.61 -13.22 13.05
N GLY A 51 5.46 -12.88 11.77
CA GLY A 51 6.27 -13.42 10.68
C GLY A 51 5.91 -14.86 10.25
N LEU A 52 4.82 -15.43 10.79
CA LEU A 52 4.31 -16.72 10.35
C LEU A 52 3.63 -16.62 8.97
N THR A 53 3.40 -17.78 8.36
CA THR A 53 2.60 -17.86 7.14
C THR A 53 1.14 -17.54 7.46
N PHE A 54 0.46 -16.84 6.55
CA PHE A 54 -0.96 -16.53 6.68
C PHE A 54 -1.65 -16.59 5.31
N THR A 55 -2.95 -16.82 5.34
CA THR A 55 -3.85 -16.60 4.21
C THR A 55 -4.61 -15.29 4.39
N VAL A 56 -5.19 -14.77 3.30
CA VAL A 56 -6.04 -13.58 3.38
C VAL A 56 -7.25 -13.83 4.27
N SER A 57 -7.84 -15.03 4.22
CA SER A 57 -9.01 -15.38 5.04
C SER A 57 -8.69 -15.33 6.54
N GLU A 58 -7.59 -15.96 6.96
CA GLU A 58 -7.12 -15.91 8.35
C GLU A 58 -6.84 -14.47 8.80
N LEU A 59 -6.24 -13.65 7.93
CA LEU A 59 -5.95 -12.26 8.26
C LEU A 59 -7.22 -11.42 8.48
N LEU A 60 -8.27 -11.68 7.68
CA LEU A 60 -9.56 -11.01 7.86
C LEU A 60 -10.28 -11.50 9.11
N GLU A 61 -10.25 -12.79 9.40
CA GLU A 61 -10.78 -13.33 10.65
C GLU A 61 -10.11 -12.63 11.84
N HIS A 62 -8.78 -12.47 11.83
CA HIS A 62 -8.08 -11.69 12.86
C HIS A 62 -8.51 -10.21 12.92
N ALA A 63 -8.75 -9.57 11.77
CA ALA A 63 -9.18 -8.18 11.69
C ALA A 63 -10.64 -7.96 12.11
N GLU A 64 -11.53 -8.95 11.91
CA GLU A 64 -12.96 -8.87 12.21
C GLU A 64 -13.30 -9.36 13.62
N ILE A 65 -12.61 -10.39 14.13
CA ILE A 65 -12.95 -11.06 15.40
C ILE A 65 -12.62 -10.21 16.63
N VAL A 66 -11.74 -9.21 16.54
CA VAL A 66 -11.23 -8.52 17.74
C VAL A 66 -11.07 -7.01 17.55
N ALA A 67 -12.18 -6.28 17.45
CA ALA A 67 -12.21 -4.84 17.70
C ALA A 67 -11.92 -4.46 19.18
N ASP A 68 -11.72 -5.46 20.07
CA ASP A 68 -11.56 -5.30 21.52
C ASP A 68 -10.08 -5.38 22.00
N ARG A 69 -9.11 -5.54 21.08
CA ARG A 69 -7.67 -5.54 21.38
C ARG A 69 -6.91 -4.57 20.48
N ALA A 70 -6.03 -3.78 21.09
CA ALA A 70 -5.33 -2.68 20.41
C ALA A 70 -4.44 -3.10 19.23
N ALA A 71 -3.93 -4.34 19.18
CA ALA A 71 -3.13 -4.84 18.06
C ALA A 71 -3.98 -5.22 16.83
N ASP A 72 -5.18 -5.73 17.06
CA ASP A 72 -6.07 -6.23 16.03
C ASP A 72 -6.88 -5.09 15.39
N GLN A 73 -7.18 -4.04 16.16
CA GLN A 73 -7.70 -2.77 15.63
C GLN A 73 -6.74 -2.11 14.63
N ARG A 74 -5.42 -2.14 14.89
CA ARG A 74 -4.43 -1.59 13.94
C ARG A 74 -4.41 -2.34 12.63
N LEU A 75 -4.58 -3.66 12.67
CA LEU A 75 -4.68 -4.48 11.45
C LEU A 75 -5.93 -4.12 10.65
N HIS A 76 -7.07 -4.01 11.33
CA HIS A 76 -8.32 -3.57 10.71
C HIS A 76 -8.15 -2.19 10.03
N ASP A 77 -7.65 -1.20 10.76
CA ASP A 77 -7.49 0.16 10.25
C ASP A 77 -6.51 0.23 9.09
N ALA A 78 -5.41 -0.52 9.15
CA ALA A 78 -4.44 -0.60 8.05
C ALA A 78 -5.03 -1.26 6.79
N ILE A 79 -5.88 -2.29 6.95
CA ILE A 79 -6.59 -2.90 5.81
C ILE A 79 -7.57 -1.88 5.20
N VAL A 80 -8.32 -1.16 6.02
CA VAL A 80 -9.25 -0.13 5.54
C VAL A 80 -8.50 1.01 4.86
N ALA A 81 -7.40 1.51 5.42
CA ALA A 81 -6.58 2.55 4.81
C ALA A 81 -6.03 2.13 3.44
N ALA A 82 -5.49 0.90 3.34
CA ALA A 82 -4.86 0.43 2.11
C ALA A 82 -5.86 -0.05 1.03
N CYS A 83 -7.03 -0.59 1.43
CA CYS A 83 -8.01 -1.20 0.51
C CYS A 83 -9.34 -0.43 0.39
N GLY A 84 -9.54 0.61 1.20
CA GLY A 84 -10.78 1.38 1.37
C GLY A 84 -11.87 0.67 2.19
N ALA A 85 -11.75 -0.64 2.41
CA ALA A 85 -12.67 -1.47 3.18
C ALA A 85 -12.04 -2.83 3.48
N VAL A 86 -12.55 -3.52 4.51
CA VAL A 86 -12.20 -4.91 4.84
C VAL A 86 -12.76 -5.82 3.73
N ASN A 87 -11.88 -6.26 2.81
CA ASN A 87 -12.28 -7.06 1.66
C ASN A 87 -11.15 -7.98 1.18
N GLY A 88 -11.34 -9.28 1.30
CA GLY A 88 -10.30 -10.27 0.98
C GLY A 88 -9.86 -10.26 -0.47
N ARG A 89 -10.78 -10.04 -1.41
CA ARG A 89 -10.43 -9.98 -2.83
C ARG A 89 -9.53 -8.78 -3.13
N ARG A 90 -9.80 -7.62 -2.53
CA ARG A 90 -8.98 -6.41 -2.69
C ARG A 90 -7.63 -6.58 -2.01
N LEU A 91 -7.63 -7.11 -0.79
CA LEU A 91 -6.41 -7.36 -0.04
C LEU A 91 -5.50 -8.36 -0.76
N GLY A 92 -6.02 -9.50 -1.23
CA GLY A 92 -5.22 -10.46 -2.00
C GLY A 92 -4.62 -9.88 -3.28
N LYS A 93 -5.37 -9.04 -4.01
CA LYS A 93 -4.84 -8.29 -5.15
C LYS A 93 -3.76 -7.30 -4.76
N LEU A 94 -3.92 -6.61 -3.63
CA LEU A 94 -2.91 -5.70 -3.10
C LEU A 94 -1.63 -6.45 -2.74
N LEU A 95 -1.72 -7.55 -1.99
CA LEU A 95 -0.55 -8.38 -1.66
C LEU A 95 0.18 -8.88 -2.92
N GLY A 96 -0.57 -9.31 -3.95
CA GLY A 96 0.02 -9.67 -5.23
C GLY A 96 0.75 -8.52 -5.96
N ARG A 97 0.32 -7.27 -5.76
CA ARG A 97 1.03 -6.08 -6.28
C ARG A 97 2.25 -5.69 -5.44
N LEU A 98 2.21 -5.98 -4.14
CA LEU A 98 3.30 -5.71 -3.20
C LEU A 98 4.33 -6.83 -3.16
N GLU A 99 4.04 -7.97 -3.77
CA GLU A 99 4.92 -9.15 -3.78
C GLU A 99 6.33 -8.79 -4.24
N GLY A 100 7.31 -9.04 -3.37
CA GLY A 100 8.73 -8.75 -3.62
C GLY A 100 9.13 -7.28 -3.55
N ARG A 101 8.19 -6.34 -3.41
CA ARG A 101 8.50 -4.92 -3.16
C ARG A 101 8.93 -4.73 -1.70
N GLU A 102 10.00 -3.97 -1.51
CA GLU A 102 10.46 -3.58 -0.17
C GLU A 102 9.84 -2.25 0.24
N LEU A 103 9.21 -2.23 1.41
CA LEU A 103 8.58 -1.06 2.04
C LEU A 103 8.96 -1.08 3.51
N ASP A 104 9.63 -0.02 3.98
CA ASP A 104 10.05 0.13 5.37
C ASP A 104 10.82 -1.10 5.93
N GLY A 105 11.71 -1.66 5.10
CA GLY A 105 12.50 -2.84 5.46
C GLY A 105 11.68 -4.14 5.59
N LEU A 106 10.44 -4.17 5.10
CA LEU A 106 9.58 -5.34 5.03
C LEU A 106 9.19 -5.62 3.58
N ARG A 107 8.93 -6.89 3.27
CA ARG A 107 8.32 -7.30 2.01
C ARG A 107 7.39 -8.47 2.23
N VAL A 108 6.35 -8.56 1.41
CA VAL A 108 5.48 -9.74 1.36
C VAL A 108 5.95 -10.69 0.27
N VAL A 109 5.95 -11.99 0.59
CA VAL A 109 6.30 -13.05 -0.34
C VAL A 109 5.22 -14.11 -0.36
N ARG A 110 4.99 -14.70 -1.54
CA ARG A 110 4.15 -15.88 -1.68
C ARG A 110 4.95 -17.12 -1.29
N VAL A 111 4.41 -17.91 -0.38
CA VAL A 111 5.02 -19.16 0.12
C VAL A 111 4.44 -20.38 -0.60
N GLY A 112 3.18 -20.31 -1.04
CA GLY A 112 2.55 -21.41 -1.76
C GLY A 112 1.08 -21.12 -2.11
N VAL A 113 0.44 -22.11 -2.73
CA VAL A 113 -1.00 -22.12 -3.03
C VAL A 113 -1.56 -23.43 -2.49
N GLY A 114 -2.59 -23.33 -1.66
CA GLY A 114 -3.28 -24.46 -1.03
C GLY A 114 -4.79 -24.41 -1.24
N ARG A 115 -5.50 -25.33 -0.57
CA ARG A 115 -6.97 -25.42 -0.62
C ARG A 115 -7.65 -24.13 -0.13
N ASP A 116 -7.05 -23.47 0.85
CA ASP A 116 -7.58 -22.27 1.50
C ASP A 116 -7.12 -20.97 0.83
N GLY A 117 -6.43 -21.10 -0.31
CA GLY A 117 -5.97 -19.99 -1.13
C GLY A 117 -4.45 -19.82 -1.13
N ILE A 118 -4.02 -18.58 -1.33
CA ILE A 118 -2.59 -18.24 -1.42
C ILE A 118 -2.03 -18.02 -0.02
N ALA A 119 -0.95 -18.73 0.29
CA ALA A 119 -0.18 -18.58 1.52
C ALA A 119 0.89 -17.50 1.34
N TRP A 120 0.87 -16.51 2.22
CA TRP A 120 1.78 -15.36 2.23
C TRP A 120 2.64 -15.37 3.49
N ARG A 121 3.76 -14.63 3.44
CA ARG A 121 4.57 -14.33 4.62
C ARG A 121 5.15 -12.93 4.48
N VAL A 122 5.22 -12.18 5.57
CA VAL A 122 6.00 -10.95 5.64
C VAL A 122 7.39 -11.29 6.16
N VAL A 123 8.42 -10.84 5.44
CA VAL A 123 9.82 -11.08 5.78
C VAL A 123 10.58 -9.75 5.79
N ALA A 124 11.71 -9.71 6.49
CA ALA A 124 12.62 -8.58 6.42
C ALA A 124 13.15 -8.40 4.99
N GLY A 125 13.26 -7.14 4.57
CA GLY A 125 13.94 -6.70 3.36
C GLY A 125 15.43 -7.00 3.44
N LEU A 126 16.05 -7.21 2.28
CA LEU A 126 17.49 -7.41 2.22
C LEU A 126 18.12 -6.01 2.27
N ARG A 127 18.79 -5.68 3.37
CA ARG A 127 19.73 -4.55 3.38
C ARG A 127 20.85 -4.88 2.40
N VAL A 128 20.80 -4.26 1.22
CA VAL A 128 21.94 -4.20 0.29
C VAL A 128 22.88 -3.10 0.75
#